data_AF-A0A960HVQ0-F1
#
_entry.id   AF-A0A960HVQ0-F1
#
_cell.length_a   1.000
_cell.length_b   1.000
_cell.length_c   1.000
_cell.angle_alpha   90.00
_cell.angle_beta   90.00
_cell.angle_gamma   90.00
#
_symmetry.space_group_name_H-M   'P 1'
#
loop_
_entity.id
_entity.type
_entity.pdbx_description
1 polymer ?
#
loop_
_entity_poly.entity_id
_entity_poly.type
_entity_poly.pdbx_seq_one_letter_code
_entity_poly.pdbx_strand_id
1 'polypeptide(L)' 'MTTADRLPVAIDAMGGDRAPAEIVAGAIRARDELGVPVVLVGRPDELGDT' A
#
# COMPACT_ATOMS: atom_id res chain seq x y z
N MET A 1 4.30 12.65 17.48
CA MET A 1 4.58 12.31 16.07
C MET A 1 3.25 12.12 15.38
N THR A 2 2.80 13.12 14.61
CA THR A 2 1.57 13.00 13.83
C THR A 2 1.85 12.13 12.60
N THR A 3 0.82 11.56 11.98
CA THR A 3 0.99 10.77 10.74
C THR A 3 1.64 11.59 9.61
N ALA A 4 1.49 12.92 9.64
CA ALA A 4 2.10 13.84 8.68
C ALA A 4 3.64 13.97 8.80
N ASP A 5 4.24 13.64 9.95
CA ASP A 5 5.71 13.66 10.14
C ASP A 5 6.41 12.43 9.54
N ARG A 6 5.66 11.40 9.12
CA ARG A 6 6.21 10.19 8.53
C ARG A 6 6.15 10.27 7.01
N LEU A 7 7.30 10.05 6.36
CA LEU A 7 7.34 9.89 4.91
C LEU A 7 6.56 8.62 4.50
N PRO A 8 5.89 8.63 3.34
CA PRO A 8 5.18 7.45 2.85
C PRO A 8 6.13 6.32 2.46
N VAL A 9 5.68 5.09 2.69
CA VAL A 9 6.35 3.88 2.22
C VAL A 9 5.81 3.54 0.83
N ALA A 10 6.71 3.51 -0.16
CA ALA A 10 6.38 2.99 -1.49
C ALA A 10 6.40 1.45 -1.46
N ILE A 11 5.32 0.82 -1.92
CA ILE A 11 5.13 -0.63 -1.92
C ILE A 11 4.93 -1.10 -3.36
N ASP A 12 5.76 -2.02 -3.83
CA ASP A 12 5.53 -2.73 -5.09
C ASP A 12 4.35 -3.70 -4.92
N ALA A 13 3.24 -3.38 -5.57
CA ALA A 13 2.03 -4.17 -5.49
C ALA A 13 2.05 -5.39 -6.41
N MET A 14 3.03 -5.52 -7.33
CA MET A 14 3.01 -6.53 -8.39
C MET A 14 3.84 -7.78 -8.06
N GLY A 15 4.68 -7.71 -7.04
CA GLY A 15 5.58 -8.80 -6.66
C GLY A 15 4.92 -9.87 -5.78
N GLY A 16 5.01 -11.13 -6.21
CA GLY A 16 4.68 -12.32 -5.39
C GLY A 16 3.51 -13.14 -5.92
N ASP A 17 3.38 -14.37 -5.43
CA ASP A 17 2.46 -15.38 -5.96
C ASP A 17 0.97 -15.00 -5.85
N ARG A 18 0.63 -14.09 -4.94
CA ARG A 18 -0.74 -13.65 -4.64
C ARG A 18 -0.91 -12.14 -4.86
N ALA A 19 0.00 -11.52 -5.60
CA ALA A 19 -0.12 -10.13 -6.02
C ALA A 19 -1.22 -9.96 -7.09
N PRO A 20 -1.83 -8.77 -7.21
CA PRO A 20 -1.66 -7.61 -6.33
C PRO A 20 -2.49 -7.67 -5.05
N ALA A 21 -3.50 -8.54 -4.98
CA ALA A 21 -4.54 -8.54 -3.95
C ALA A 21 -3.99 -8.58 -2.51
N GLU A 22 -3.08 -9.51 -2.20
CA GLU A 22 -2.55 -9.64 -0.83
C GLU A 22 -1.65 -8.47 -0.42
N ILE A 23 -0.92 -7.88 -1.37
CA ILE A 23 -0.07 -6.72 -1.11
C ILE A 23 -0.92 -5.50 -0.79
N VAL A 24 -1.96 -5.27 -1.60
CA VAL A 24 -2.94 -4.20 -1.37
C VAL A 24 -3.62 -4.37 0.00
N ALA A 25 -4.07 -5.58 0.34
CA ALA A 25 -4.69 -5.87 1.63
C ALA A 25 -3.73 -5.62 2.81
N GLY A 26 -2.45 -5.95 2.67
CA GLY A 26 -1.43 -5.62 3.66
C GLY A 26 -1.19 -4.11 3.82
N ALA A 27 -1.12 -3.38 2.71
CA ALA A 27 -0.92 -1.93 2.72
C ALA A 27 -2.09 -1.19 3.38
N ILE A 28 -3.32 -1.62 3.12
CA ILE A 28 -4.53 -1.08 3.76
C ILE A 28 -4.48 -1.31 5.27
N ARG A 29 -4.14 -2.53 5.72
CA ARG A 29 -3.98 -2.81 7.16
C ARG A 29 -2.89 -1.96 7.80
N ALA A 30 -1.74 -1.78 7.15
CA ALA A 30 -0.67 -0.93 7.68
C ALA A 30 -1.13 0.54 7.84
N ARG A 31 -1.92 1.05 6.90
CA ARG A 31 -2.55 2.37 6.99
C ARG A 31 -3.52 2.44 8.17
N ASP A 32 -4.46 1.50 8.25
CA ASP A 32 -5.60 1.57 9.17
C ASP A 32 -5.22 1.20 10.60
N GLU A 33 -4.34 0.20 10.78
CA GLU A 33 -3.96 -0.33 12.10
C GLU A 33 -2.74 0.39 12.69
N LEU A 34 -1.80 0.84 11.84
CA LEU A 34 -0.50 1.40 12.28
C LEU A 34 -0.33 2.90 11.94
N GLY A 35 -1.28 3.47 11.21
CA GLY A 35 -1.20 4.86 10.74
C GLY A 35 0.03 5.11 9.89
N VAL A 36 0.52 4.11 9.15
CA VAL A 36 1.68 4.25 8.25
C VAL A 36 1.18 4.83 6.92
N PRO A 37 1.70 5.97 6.45
CA PRO A 37 1.39 6.46 5.12
C PRO A 37 1.99 5.52 4.06
N VAL A 38 1.19 5.12 3.08
CA VAL A 38 1.58 4.15 2.04
C VAL A 38 1.28 4.70 0.65
N VAL A 39 2.11 4.33 -0.32
CA VAL A 39 1.91 4.56 -1.75
C VAL A 39 2.08 3.23 -2.47
N LEU A 40 1.06 2.80 -3.22
CA LEU A 40 1.14 1.60 -4.04
C LEU A 40 1.78 1.93 -5.39
N VAL A 41 2.75 1.11 -5.79
CA VAL A 41 3.43 1.18 -7.08
C VAL A 41 3.09 -0.06 -7.87
N GLY A 42 2.55 0.11 -9.07
CA GLY A 42 2.11 -1.01 -9.90
C GLY A 42 1.31 -0.53 -11.10
N ARG A 43 0.58 -1.45 -11.73
CA ARG A 43 -0.26 -1.16 -12.89
C ARG A 43 -1.63 -0.65 -12.41
N PRO A 44 -2.04 0.57 -12.77
CA PRO A 44 -3.28 1.17 -12.25
C PRO A 44 -4.52 0.29 -12.48
N ASP A 45 -4.64 -0.30 -13.68
CA ASP A 45 -5.78 -1.14 -14.08
C ASP A 45 -5.95 -2.40 -13.21
N GLU A 46 -4.86 -2.85 -12.56
CA GLU A 46 -4.87 -4.03 -11.68
C GLU A 46 -5.03 -3.68 -10.19
N LEU A 47 -4.89 -2.40 -9.83
CA LEU A 47 -5.03 -1.90 -8.45
C LEU A 47 -6.43 -1.37 -8.13
N GLY A 48 -7.24 -1.13 -9.17
CA GLY A 48 -8.57 -0.54 -9.06
C GLY A 48 -8.54 0.99 -9.00
N ASP A 49 -9.70 1.63 -9.23
CA ASP A 49 -9.84 3.08 -9.11
C ASP A 49 -9.46 3.51 -7.68
N THR A 50 -8.37 4.25 -7.57
CA THR A 50 -7.79 4.75 -6.33
C THR A 50 -8.32 6.14 -5.99
#